data_AF-A0A191HX26-F1
#
_entry.id   AF-A0A191HX26-F1
#
_cell.length_a   1.000
_cell.length_b   1.000
_cell.length_c   1.000
_cell.angle_alpha   90.00
_cell.angle_beta   90.00
_cell.angle_gamma   90.00
#
_symmetry.space_group_name_H-M   'P 1'
#
loop_
_entity.id
_entity.type
_entity.pdbx_description
1 polymer ?
#
loop_
_entity_poly.entity_id
_entity_poly.type
_entity_poly.pdbx_seq_one_letter_code
_entity_poly.pdbx_strand_id
1 'polypeptide(L)'
;MNCNSEEIKNGAVAIKGSRFVAVGKTSEIDAGFSAEEIQDGSNKALFPGFINSHGHLFQNLLKGLGRDRKLLDWLNASIKKTLPYIDAEDVFIVATAGCMESMESGVTTFLDYMYCHGTSLEALDDAVIEAFRNTGMRGEARKGSYSSGRIRLSC
;
A
#
# COMPACT_ATOMS: atom_id res chain seq x y z
N MET A 1 -2.06 17.39 3.18
CA MET A 1 -2.65 18.45 4.01
C MET A 1 -1.60 19.52 4.21
N ASN A 2 -1.98 20.80 4.10
CA ASN A 2 -1.07 21.85 4.55
C ASN A 2 -0.97 21.83 6.08
N CYS A 3 -0.01 22.54 6.66
CA CYS A 3 0.22 22.55 8.10
C CYS A 3 -0.95 23.12 8.91
N ASN A 4 -1.92 23.72 8.25
CA ASN A 4 -3.07 24.39 8.86
C ASN A 4 -4.38 23.58 8.72
N SER A 5 -4.34 22.42 8.07
CA SER A 5 -5.53 21.61 7.75
C SER A 5 -6.66 22.43 7.11
N GLU A 6 -6.29 23.36 6.22
CA GLU A 6 -7.26 24.25 5.60
C GLU A 6 -8.19 23.48 4.64
N GLU A 7 -9.47 23.83 4.72
CA GLU A 7 -10.50 23.33 3.82
C GLU A 7 -10.77 24.37 2.71
N ILE A 8 -10.63 23.96 1.45
CA ILE A 8 -10.98 24.79 0.30
C ILE A 8 -12.39 24.40 -0.18
N LYS A 9 -13.40 25.09 0.34
CA LYS A 9 -14.79 24.93 -0.15
C LYS A 9 -14.91 25.40 -1.60
N ASN A 10 -15.63 24.64 -2.44
CA ASN A 10 -15.72 24.88 -3.88
C ASN A 10 -14.33 25.05 -4.51
N GLY A 11 -13.46 24.07 -4.21
CA GLY A 11 -12.08 24.04 -4.68
C GLY A 11 -11.91 23.24 -5.97
N ALA A 12 -10.85 23.53 -6.69
CA ALA A 12 -10.40 22.78 -7.85
C ALA A 12 -8.89 22.53 -7.79
N VAL A 13 -8.45 21.50 -8.52
CA VAL A 13 -7.04 21.14 -8.68
C VAL A 13 -6.75 21.06 -10.17
N ALA A 14 -5.76 21.82 -10.63
CA ALA A 14 -5.25 21.73 -12.00
C ALA A 14 -4.12 20.69 -12.06
N ILE A 15 -4.20 19.79 -13.03
CA ILE A 15 -3.25 18.68 -13.21
C ILE A 15 -2.63 18.78 -14.60
N LYS A 16 -1.29 18.65 -14.69
CA LYS A 16 -0.57 18.52 -15.96
C LYS A 16 0.32 17.28 -15.92
N GLY A 17 0.00 16.28 -16.75
CA GLY A 17 0.66 14.98 -16.69
C GLY A 17 0.47 14.36 -15.31
N SER A 18 1.59 14.06 -14.61
CA SER A 18 1.58 13.45 -13.28
C SER A 18 1.76 14.44 -12.11
N ARG A 19 1.57 15.75 -12.35
CA ARG A 19 1.82 16.80 -11.35
C ARG A 19 0.60 17.70 -11.14
N PHE A 20 0.33 18.02 -9.88
CA PHE A 20 -0.55 19.12 -9.50
C PHE A 20 0.17 20.44 -9.79
N VAL A 21 -0.44 21.31 -10.59
CA VAL A 21 0.16 22.60 -10.98
C VAL A 21 -0.51 23.79 -10.30
N ALA A 22 -1.75 23.64 -9.81
CA ALA A 22 -2.42 24.62 -8.97
C ALA A 22 -3.52 23.96 -8.13
N VAL A 23 -3.80 24.54 -6.97
CA VAL A 23 -4.88 24.16 -6.06
C VAL A 23 -5.46 25.47 -5.50
N GLY A 24 -6.78 25.64 -5.55
CA GLY A 24 -7.41 26.89 -5.14
C GLY A 24 -8.93 26.84 -5.27
N LYS A 25 -9.59 28.00 -5.19
CA LYS A 25 -11.03 28.08 -5.51
C LYS A 25 -11.26 27.75 -6.98
N THR A 26 -12.37 27.09 -7.31
CA THR A 26 -12.73 26.78 -8.70
C THR A 26 -12.66 28.03 -9.59
N SER A 27 -13.19 29.17 -9.12
CA SER A 27 -13.14 30.43 -9.87
C SER A 27 -11.73 30.95 -10.16
N GLU A 28 -10.77 30.70 -9.27
CA GLU A 28 -9.37 31.12 -9.47
C GLU A 28 -8.67 30.20 -10.46
N ILE A 29 -8.94 28.89 -10.38
CA ILE A 29 -8.38 27.90 -11.29
C ILE A 29 -8.93 28.11 -12.71
N ASP A 30 -10.24 28.29 -12.86
CA ASP A 30 -10.89 28.50 -14.16
C ASP A 30 -10.43 29.79 -14.86
N ALA A 31 -10.04 30.82 -14.09
CA ALA A 31 -9.52 32.06 -14.66
C ALA A 31 -8.07 31.93 -15.16
N GLY A 32 -7.27 31.04 -14.57
CA GLY A 32 -5.84 30.90 -14.85
C GLY A 32 -5.45 29.70 -15.71
N PHE A 33 -6.33 28.70 -15.84
CA PHE A 33 -6.04 27.44 -16.49
C PHE A 33 -7.17 27.02 -17.44
N SER A 34 -6.80 26.26 -18.48
CA SER A 34 -7.74 25.52 -19.32
C SER A 34 -7.34 24.05 -19.33
N ALA A 35 -8.31 23.15 -19.45
CA ALA A 35 -8.09 21.71 -19.43
C ALA A 35 -8.78 21.04 -20.61
N GLU A 36 -8.16 20.00 -21.16
CA GLU A 36 -8.76 19.14 -22.18
C GLU A 36 -9.89 18.27 -21.58
N GLU A 37 -9.75 17.92 -20.31
CA GLU A 37 -10.71 17.11 -19.55
C GLU A 37 -11.02 17.81 -18.22
N ILE A 38 -12.31 17.87 -17.87
CA ILE A 38 -12.79 18.38 -16.58
C ILE A 38 -13.59 17.27 -15.91
N GLN A 39 -13.18 16.91 -14.69
CA GLN A 39 -13.88 15.95 -13.85
C GLN A 39 -14.69 16.69 -12.78
N ASP A 40 -16.02 16.53 -12.78
CA ASP A 40 -16.90 17.14 -11.79
C ASP A 40 -16.79 16.42 -10.44
N GLY A 41 -16.28 17.16 -9.46
CA GLY A 41 -16.16 16.75 -8.06
C GLY A 41 -17.32 17.19 -7.17
N SER A 42 -18.41 17.72 -7.73
CA SER A 42 -19.57 18.20 -6.96
C SER A 42 -20.10 17.14 -5.99
N ASN A 43 -20.44 17.56 -4.78
CA ASN A 43 -20.87 16.70 -3.66
C ASN A 43 -19.86 15.62 -3.23
N LYS A 44 -18.58 15.76 -3.60
CA LYS A 44 -17.49 14.91 -3.14
C LYS A 44 -16.45 15.74 -2.40
N ALA A 45 -15.62 15.06 -1.63
CA ALA A 45 -14.44 15.65 -1.03
C ALA A 45 -13.20 15.05 -1.69
N LEU A 46 -12.22 15.91 -1.99
CA LEU A 46 -10.93 15.51 -2.54
C LEU A 46 -9.89 15.52 -1.43
N PHE A 47 -9.23 14.39 -1.21
CA PHE A 47 -8.14 14.24 -0.25
C PHE A 47 -6.87 13.80 -0.97
N PRO A 48 -5.68 14.11 -0.42
CA PRO A 48 -4.47 13.41 -0.80
C PRO A 48 -4.66 11.90 -0.56
N GLY A 49 -4.18 11.08 -1.49
CA GLY A 49 -4.19 9.64 -1.30
C GLY A 49 -3.42 9.23 -0.05
N PHE A 50 -3.89 8.19 0.63
CA PHE A 50 -3.27 7.71 1.85
C PHE A 50 -1.95 6.99 1.56
N ILE A 51 -1.05 7.06 2.53
CA ILE A 51 0.25 6.36 2.52
C ILE A 51 0.18 5.27 3.57
N ASN A 52 0.21 4.01 3.13
CA ASN A 52 0.44 2.89 4.03
C ASN A 52 1.96 2.76 4.24
N SER A 53 2.42 3.22 5.41
CA SER A 53 3.84 3.23 5.76
C SER A 53 4.37 1.90 6.29
N HIS A 54 3.52 0.88 6.46
CA HIS A 54 3.95 -0.43 6.91
C HIS A 54 2.88 -1.49 6.63
N GLY A 55 3.20 -2.44 5.74
CA GLY A 55 2.36 -3.60 5.49
C GLY A 55 3.14 -4.84 5.12
N HIS A 56 2.42 -5.96 5.02
CA HIS A 56 2.95 -7.26 4.60
C HIS A 56 1.97 -7.91 3.62
N LEU A 57 2.12 -7.65 2.33
CA LEU A 57 1.19 -8.06 1.29
C LEU A 57 1.06 -9.58 1.17
N PHE A 58 2.16 -10.33 1.34
CA PHE A 58 2.12 -11.80 1.32
C PHE A 58 1.25 -12.39 2.45
N GLN A 59 1.07 -11.67 3.57
CA GLN A 59 0.25 -12.13 4.70
C GLN A 59 -1.24 -12.09 4.38
N ASN A 60 -1.66 -11.47 3.27
CA ASN A 60 -3.05 -11.50 2.83
C ASN A 60 -3.56 -12.91 2.55
N LEU A 61 -2.67 -13.87 2.19
CA LEU A 61 -2.99 -15.31 2.14
C LEU A 61 -3.58 -15.84 3.46
N LEU A 62 -3.19 -15.23 4.57
CA LEU A 62 -3.50 -15.68 5.92
C LEU A 62 -4.48 -14.73 6.64
N LYS A 63 -5.13 -13.83 5.90
CA LYS A 63 -6.05 -12.85 6.48
C LYS A 63 -7.10 -13.55 7.35
N GLY A 64 -7.18 -13.14 8.62
CA GLY A 64 -8.11 -13.71 9.61
C GLY A 64 -7.60 -14.94 10.37
N LEU A 65 -6.52 -15.60 9.93
CA LEU A 65 -5.99 -16.79 10.60
C LEU A 65 -5.22 -16.43 11.88
N GLY A 66 -5.65 -17.00 13.02
CA GLY A 66 -4.99 -16.82 14.31
C GLY A 66 -5.20 -15.43 14.95
N ARG A 67 -6.35 -14.79 14.65
CA ARG A 67 -6.78 -13.50 15.22
C ARG A 67 -6.81 -13.44 16.76
N ASP A 68 -6.86 -14.61 17.40
CA ASP A 68 -6.96 -14.82 18.84
C ASP A 68 -5.61 -15.16 19.50
N ARG A 69 -4.52 -15.17 18.73
CA ARG A 69 -3.18 -15.54 19.19
C ARG A 69 -2.31 -14.33 19.47
N LYS A 70 -1.38 -14.47 20.41
CA LYS A 70 -0.29 -13.50 20.61
C LYS A 70 0.63 -13.51 19.39
N LEU A 71 1.32 -12.39 19.14
CA LEU A 71 2.15 -12.19 17.95
C LEU A 71 3.12 -13.35 17.65
N LEU A 72 3.90 -13.79 18.65
CA LEU A 72 4.87 -14.88 18.44
C LEU A 72 4.20 -16.23 18.20
N ASP A 73 3.08 -16.49 18.87
CA ASP A 73 2.31 -17.72 18.69
C ASP A 73 1.67 -17.75 17.30
N TRP A 74 1.12 -16.62 16.85
CA TRP A 74 0.59 -16.44 15.50
C TRP A 74 1.68 -16.62 14.44
N LEU A 75 2.85 -15.99 14.62
CA LEU A 75 3.97 -16.09 13.67
C LEU A 75 4.43 -17.56 13.53
N ASN A 76 4.54 -18.28 14.65
CA ASN A 76 4.96 -19.68 14.65
C ASN A 76 3.87 -20.63 14.12
N ALA A 77 2.60 -20.37 14.45
CA ALA A 77 1.49 -21.27 14.12
C ALA A 77 0.91 -21.05 12.73
N SER A 78 0.99 -19.82 12.20
CA SER A 78 0.42 -19.43 10.90
C SER A 78 1.51 -19.21 9.87
N ILE A 79 2.33 -18.17 10.04
CA ILE A 79 3.31 -17.74 9.03
C ILE A 79 4.33 -18.84 8.77
N LYS A 80 5.10 -19.26 9.79
CA LYS A 80 6.17 -20.26 9.62
C LYS A 80 5.67 -21.59 9.07
N LYS A 81 4.42 -21.98 9.35
CA LYS A 81 3.83 -23.21 8.82
C LYS A 81 3.41 -23.09 7.36
N THR A 82 3.09 -21.89 6.90
CA THR A 82 2.63 -21.61 5.53
C THR A 82 3.81 -21.43 4.57
N LEU A 83 4.92 -20.85 5.04
CA LEU A 83 6.09 -20.53 4.19
C LEU A 83 6.62 -21.68 3.31
N PRO A 84 6.63 -22.96 3.73
CA PRO A 84 7.08 -24.05 2.86
C PRO A 84 6.15 -24.36 1.68
N TYR A 85 4.95 -23.79 1.67
CA TYR A 85 3.88 -24.09 0.71
C TYR A 85 3.48 -22.87 -0.14
N ILE A 86 4.26 -21.79 -0.09
CA ILE A 86 4.03 -20.60 -0.93
C ILE A 86 5.22 -20.41 -1.85
N ASP A 87 4.95 -19.92 -3.05
CA ASP A 87 5.98 -19.50 -3.98
C ASP A 87 5.79 -18.05 -4.45
N ALA A 88 6.58 -17.62 -5.44
CA ALA A 88 6.51 -16.27 -5.99
C ALA A 88 5.18 -15.99 -6.73
N GLU A 89 4.56 -17.01 -7.34
CA GLU A 89 3.27 -16.86 -8.03
C GLU A 89 2.16 -16.61 -7.02
N ASP A 90 2.12 -17.38 -5.92
CA ASP A 90 1.19 -17.15 -4.82
C ASP A 90 1.32 -15.72 -4.27
N VAL A 91 2.55 -15.28 -4.01
CA VAL A 91 2.83 -13.94 -3.49
C VAL A 91 2.41 -12.86 -4.48
N PHE A 92 2.67 -13.02 -5.77
CA PHE A 92 2.23 -12.08 -6.79
C PHE A 92 0.71 -11.92 -6.80
N ILE A 93 -0.04 -13.04 -6.78
CA ILE A 93 -1.50 -13.04 -6.78
C ILE A 93 -2.04 -12.30 -5.56
N VAL A 94 -1.55 -12.63 -4.36
CA VAL A 94 -2.08 -12.00 -3.13
C VAL A 94 -1.60 -10.58 -2.90
N ALA A 95 -0.41 -10.24 -3.39
CA ALA A 95 0.07 -8.87 -3.37
C ALA A 95 -0.75 -7.99 -4.32
N THR A 96 -1.11 -8.52 -5.49
CA THR A 96 -2.00 -7.84 -6.44
C THR A 96 -3.37 -7.58 -5.81
N ALA A 97 -3.98 -8.60 -5.20
CA ALA A 97 -5.24 -8.44 -4.48
C ALA A 97 -5.12 -7.41 -3.34
N GLY A 98 -4.04 -7.47 -2.56
CA GLY A 98 -3.76 -6.51 -1.48
C GLY A 98 -3.59 -5.08 -1.96
N CYS A 99 -2.96 -4.87 -3.12
CA CYS A 99 -2.84 -3.55 -3.74
C CYS A 99 -4.22 -3.02 -4.18
N MET A 100 -5.05 -3.85 -4.79
CA MET A 100 -6.40 -3.48 -5.21
C MET A 100 -7.29 -3.10 -4.03
N GLU A 101 -7.30 -3.92 -2.97
CA GLU A 101 -8.02 -3.61 -1.73
C GLU A 101 -7.52 -2.30 -1.09
N SER A 102 -6.20 -2.07 -1.10
CA SER A 102 -5.60 -0.85 -0.58
C SER A 102 -6.07 0.38 -1.37
N MET A 103 -6.08 0.31 -2.70
CA MET A 103 -6.57 1.39 -3.56
C MET A 103 -8.05 1.70 -3.33
N GLU A 104 -8.88 0.67 -3.15
CA GLU A 104 -10.31 0.85 -2.84
C GLU A 104 -10.53 1.59 -1.51
N SER A 105 -9.60 1.43 -0.56
CA SER A 105 -9.60 2.16 0.71
C SER A 105 -8.96 3.57 0.64
N GLY A 106 -8.54 4.01 -0.55
CA GLY A 106 -7.92 5.33 -0.77
C GLY A 106 -6.40 5.37 -0.59
N VAL A 107 -5.73 4.22 -0.39
CA VAL A 107 -4.26 4.14 -0.35
C VAL A 107 -3.70 4.27 -1.76
N THR A 108 -2.76 5.19 -1.94
CA THR A 108 -2.07 5.41 -3.22
C THR A 108 -0.58 5.09 -3.16
N THR A 109 -0.03 4.94 -1.95
CA THR A 109 1.38 4.60 -1.72
C THR A 109 1.50 3.53 -0.64
N PHE A 110 2.33 2.52 -0.87
CA PHE A 110 2.47 1.37 0.03
C PHE A 110 3.94 1.01 0.30
N LEU A 111 4.29 0.82 1.56
CA LEU A 111 5.59 0.29 1.98
C LEU A 111 5.43 -1.16 2.45
N ASP A 112 5.86 -2.10 1.61
CA ASP A 112 5.76 -3.54 1.89
C ASP A 112 7.03 -4.07 2.56
N TYR A 113 6.85 -4.97 3.53
CA TYR A 113 7.93 -5.67 4.21
C TYR A 113 7.82 -7.18 3.96
N MET A 114 8.71 -7.70 3.13
CA MET A 114 8.92 -9.14 3.00
C MET A 114 10.03 -9.53 3.98
N TYR A 115 9.79 -10.48 4.88
CA TYR A 115 10.83 -10.96 5.82
C TYR A 115 11.10 -12.46 5.71
N CYS A 116 10.48 -13.12 4.73
CA CYS A 116 10.44 -14.56 4.58
C CYS A 116 11.40 -15.02 3.48
N HIS A 117 12.70 -14.78 3.68
CA HIS A 117 13.75 -15.21 2.75
C HIS A 117 14.42 -16.48 3.26
N GLY A 118 13.82 -17.64 2.94
CA GLY A 118 14.41 -18.97 3.15
C GLY A 118 15.08 -19.51 1.89
N THR A 119 15.82 -20.60 2.00
CA THR A 119 16.65 -21.22 0.93
C THR A 119 15.90 -21.71 -0.32
N SER A 120 14.59 -21.52 -0.40
CA SER A 120 13.75 -21.88 -1.56
C SER A 120 12.78 -20.78 -1.99
N LEU A 121 12.86 -19.59 -1.38
CA LEU A 121 11.93 -18.46 -1.60
C LEU A 121 12.67 -17.32 -2.30
N GLU A 122 13.21 -17.63 -3.47
CA GLU A 122 13.77 -16.63 -4.37
C GLU A 122 12.64 -15.82 -5.01
N ALA A 123 12.91 -14.56 -5.39
CA ALA A 123 11.99 -13.69 -6.12
C ALA A 123 10.66 -13.28 -5.44
N LEU A 124 10.46 -13.51 -4.13
CA LEU A 124 9.25 -13.03 -3.44
C LEU A 124 9.15 -11.49 -3.44
N ASP A 125 10.27 -10.80 -3.28
CA ASP A 125 10.33 -9.34 -3.40
C ASP A 125 9.96 -8.89 -4.83
N ASP A 126 10.45 -9.62 -5.85
CA ASP A 126 10.20 -9.32 -7.25
C ASP A 126 8.70 -9.49 -7.59
N ALA A 127 8.05 -10.53 -7.04
CA ALA A 127 6.60 -10.73 -7.16
C ALA A 127 5.80 -9.55 -6.59
N VAL A 128 6.20 -9.01 -5.45
CA VAL A 128 5.57 -7.81 -4.88
C VAL A 128 5.82 -6.58 -5.76
N ILE A 129 7.04 -6.39 -6.25
CA ILE A 129 7.39 -5.29 -7.17
C ILE A 129 6.57 -5.37 -8.46
N GLU A 130 6.38 -6.58 -8.99
CA GLU A 130 5.54 -6.82 -10.16
C GLU A 130 4.06 -6.49 -9.88
N ALA A 131 3.54 -6.89 -8.72
CA ALA A 131 2.19 -6.52 -8.30
C ALA A 131 2.01 -5.00 -8.23
N PHE A 132 2.99 -4.27 -7.69
CA PHE A 132 2.97 -2.79 -7.70
C PHE A 132 2.90 -2.22 -9.11
N ARG A 133 3.72 -2.74 -10.04
CA ARG A 133 3.74 -2.28 -11.43
C ARG A 133 2.42 -2.56 -12.15
N ASN A 134 1.88 -3.76 -12.00
CA ASN A 134 0.68 -4.19 -12.71
C ASN A 134 -0.59 -3.49 -12.21
N THR A 135 -0.62 -3.11 -10.93
CA THR A 135 -1.76 -2.39 -10.34
C THR A 135 -1.64 -0.87 -10.45
N GLY A 136 -0.45 -0.34 -10.76
CA GLY A 136 -0.17 1.11 -10.73
C GLY A 136 0.03 1.68 -9.32
N MET A 137 0.12 0.83 -8.29
CA MET A 137 0.41 1.23 -6.92
C MET A 137 1.82 1.85 -6.82
N ARG A 138 1.93 3.01 -6.17
CA ARG A 138 3.25 3.56 -5.80
C ARG A 138 3.80 2.75 -4.64
N GLY A 139 4.61 1.76 -4.92
CA GLY A 139 5.14 0.86 -3.89
C GLY A 139 6.64 1.00 -3.64
N GLU A 140 7.06 0.72 -2.42
CA GLU A 140 8.45 0.35 -2.11
C GLU A 140 8.46 -0.99 -1.37
N ALA A 141 9.25 -1.94 -1.87
CA ALA A 141 9.44 -3.24 -1.24
C ALA A 141 10.70 -3.20 -0.36
N ARG A 142 10.57 -3.59 0.90
CA ARG A 142 11.66 -3.61 1.87
C ARG A 142 11.94 -5.04 2.29
N LYS A 143 13.20 -5.43 2.10
CA LYS A 143 13.73 -6.70 2.57
C LYS A 143 13.96 -6.66 4.08
N GLY A 144 13.16 -7.41 4.81
CA GLY A 144 13.38 -7.75 6.21
C GLY A 144 14.23 -9.02 6.33
N SER A 145 14.68 -9.33 7.54
CA SER A 145 15.36 -10.60 7.81
C SER A 145 14.91 -11.14 9.14
N TYR A 146 14.40 -12.37 9.14
CA TYR A 146 14.12 -13.12 10.35
C TYR A 146 15.29 -14.08 10.59
N SER A 147 16.17 -13.78 11.54
CA SER A 147 17.14 -14.78 11.99
C SER A 147 16.42 -15.83 12.83
N SER A 148 16.79 -17.10 12.68
CA SER A 148 16.24 -18.23 13.46
C SER A 148 16.59 -18.21 14.96
N GLY A 149 17.13 -17.09 15.45
CA GLY A 149 17.44 -16.87 16.85
C GLY A 149 16.22 -17.10 17.74
N ARG A 150 16.37 -17.97 18.75
CA ARG A 150 15.43 -18.08 19.86
C ARG A 150 15.20 -16.68 20.43
N ILE A 151 14.00 -16.14 20.27
CA ILE A 151 13.58 -14.92 20.95
C ILE A 151 13.50 -15.26 22.45
N ARG A 152 14.60 -15.04 23.17
CA ARG A 152 14.59 -15.02 24.64
C ARG A 152 14.02 -13.68 25.07
N LEU A 153 12.73 -13.63 25.38
CA LEU A 153 12.20 -12.61 26.26
C LEU A 153 12.62 -13.01 27.68
N SER A 154 13.73 -12.44 28.17
CA SER A 154 13.98 -12.42 29.61
C SER A 154 13.01 -11.41 30.22
N CYS A 155 12.09 -11.89 31.06
CA CYS A 155 11.59 -11.08 32.17
C CYS A 155 12.76 -10.61 33.03
#